data_AF-A0A8K0JQ34-F1
#
_entry.id   AF-A0A8K0JQ34-F1
#
_cell.length_a   1.000
_cell.length_b   1.000
_cell.length_c   1.000
_cell.angle_alpha   90.00
_cell.angle_beta   90.00
_cell.angle_gamma   90.00
#
_symmetry.space_group_name_H-M   'P 1'
#
loop_
_entity.id
_entity.type
_entity.pdbx_description
1 polymer ?
#
loop_
_entity_poly.entity_id
_entity_poly.type
_entity_poly.pdbx_seq_one_letter_code
_entity_poly.pdbx_strand_id
1 'polypeptide(L)'
;MKPLIGLPAQHRVAGSNAAFVSTFSGDGFDWSAVRSAFPSTPLYIVPNWQPSSDNARNAGVDGLFSWYAWPSVDNGPVDRKMSTDKDQEYIGQLSGAGKAYMAPVSPWFFTHFGKEVSYSKNWLFKSETLWYERWEQILDLADRSPELRYLEIITWNDYGESHYVGPSNNGHSDDGSGPWTDGLSHDALLEFARPYITAFKTGSRRPVIDRDMLVYWYRPHLKGVSSCDDTDNCGARPAGWDIVSDSVFVASFSSSGGSVTVKSGNKGEVTKSIGAGVNMMQFDMGAGEQVFSLSSSTKKVSGSGSSAVLNSCWKGLYNFNTQSGLLL
;
A
#
# COMPACT_ATOMS: atom_id res chain seq x y z
N MET A 1 20.73 16.87 -7.20
CA MET A 1 19.80 17.66 -8.04
C MET A 1 20.43 18.20 -9.33
N LYS A 2 21.53 18.97 -9.29
CA LYS A 2 22.11 19.65 -10.48
C LYS A 2 22.20 18.81 -11.78
N PRO A 3 22.62 17.53 -11.75
CA PRO A 3 22.76 16.74 -12.98
C PRO A 3 21.43 16.32 -13.65
N LEU A 4 20.31 16.37 -12.91
CA LEU A 4 19.01 15.87 -13.37
C LEU A 4 18.04 16.98 -13.78
N ILE A 5 18.41 18.24 -13.57
CA ILE A 5 17.57 19.40 -13.88
C ILE A 5 17.45 19.56 -15.40
N GLY A 6 16.22 19.73 -15.88
CA GLY A 6 15.94 19.98 -17.30
C GLY A 6 15.90 18.74 -18.18
N LEU A 7 16.15 17.55 -17.62
CA LEU A 7 15.99 16.30 -18.38
C LEU A 7 14.51 16.05 -18.73
N PRO A 8 14.21 15.39 -19.87
CA PRO A 8 12.82 15.22 -20.34
C PRO A 8 11.88 14.52 -19.36
N ALA A 9 12.42 13.63 -18.52
CA ALA A 9 11.64 12.88 -17.53
C ALA A 9 11.52 13.58 -16.17
N GLN A 10 12.06 14.80 -16.01
CA GLN A 10 11.93 15.54 -14.75
C GLN A 10 10.45 15.85 -14.49
N HIS A 11 9.91 15.31 -13.39
CA HIS A 11 8.53 15.59 -13.00
C HIS A 11 8.37 17.08 -12.65
N ARG A 12 7.36 17.71 -13.26
CA ARG A 12 6.95 19.08 -12.99
C ARG A 12 5.50 19.11 -12.53
N VAL A 13 5.19 20.04 -11.64
CA VAL A 13 3.82 20.28 -11.20
C VAL A 13 2.95 20.64 -12.41
N ALA A 14 1.78 20.03 -12.52
CA ALA A 14 0.84 20.30 -13.61
C ALA A 14 0.53 21.80 -13.72
N GLY A 15 0.62 22.35 -14.93
CA GLY A 15 0.42 23.78 -15.19
C GLY A 15 1.56 24.69 -14.70
N SER A 16 2.70 24.14 -14.29
CA SER A 16 3.85 24.88 -13.78
C SER A 16 5.18 24.35 -14.34
N ASN A 17 6.21 25.18 -14.32
CA ASN A 17 7.59 24.77 -14.60
C ASN A 17 8.33 24.28 -13.35
N ALA A 18 7.69 24.28 -12.18
CA ALA A 18 8.32 23.88 -10.94
C ALA A 18 8.58 22.37 -10.87
N ALA A 19 9.81 21.98 -10.55
CA ALA A 19 10.17 20.60 -10.27
C ALA A 19 9.59 20.18 -8.91
N PHE A 20 8.87 19.07 -8.86
CA PHE A 20 8.32 18.54 -7.61
C PHE A 20 9.43 17.83 -6.80
N VAL A 21 9.46 18.08 -5.49
CA VAL A 21 10.44 17.50 -4.57
C VAL A 21 9.72 17.06 -3.28
N SER A 22 9.90 15.79 -2.91
CA SER A 22 9.54 15.27 -1.58
C SER A 22 10.76 14.62 -0.91
N THR A 23 10.72 14.47 0.41
CA THR A 23 11.77 13.82 1.20
C THR A 23 11.17 13.00 2.34
N PHE A 24 11.85 11.91 2.73
CA PHE A 24 11.39 11.00 3.78
C PHE A 24 11.52 11.56 5.22
N SER A 25 12.38 12.55 5.46
CA SER A 25 12.51 13.22 6.77
C SER A 25 13.23 14.57 6.65
N GLY A 26 13.44 15.24 7.78
CA GLY A 26 14.30 16.41 7.92
C GLY A 26 13.59 17.67 8.36
N ASP A 27 12.69 17.58 9.36
CA ASP A 27 12.02 18.75 9.94
C ASP A 27 13.02 19.88 10.21
N GLY A 28 12.69 21.09 9.75
CA GLY A 28 13.56 22.25 9.88
C GLY A 28 14.71 22.34 8.87
N PHE A 29 14.83 21.41 7.92
CA PHE A 29 15.78 21.55 6.81
C PHE A 29 15.52 22.84 6.01
N ASP A 30 16.57 23.61 5.74
CA ASP A 30 16.45 24.94 5.13
C ASP A 30 16.19 24.87 3.62
N TRP A 31 14.93 24.63 3.27
CA TRP A 31 14.47 24.65 1.87
C TRP A 31 14.53 26.05 1.24
N SER A 32 14.56 27.12 2.03
CA SER A 32 14.73 28.48 1.51
C SER A 32 16.14 28.65 0.92
N ALA A 33 17.17 28.19 1.63
CA ALA A 33 18.53 28.16 1.11
C ALA A 33 18.65 27.30 -0.16
N VAL A 34 17.95 26.16 -0.22
CA VAL A 34 17.92 25.34 -1.43
C VAL A 34 17.30 26.11 -2.60
N ARG A 35 16.15 26.77 -2.42
CA ARG A 35 15.55 27.61 -3.48
C ARG A 35 16.53 28.68 -3.97
N SER A 36 17.20 29.38 -3.05
CA SER A 36 18.20 30.41 -3.39
C SER A 36 19.37 29.84 -4.19
N ALA A 37 19.74 28.58 -3.98
CA ALA A 37 20.79 27.88 -4.74
C ALA A 37 20.36 27.45 -6.15
N PHE A 38 19.05 27.48 -6.47
CA PHE A 38 18.47 27.08 -7.76
C PHE A 38 17.57 28.18 -8.38
N PRO A 39 18.08 29.40 -8.61
CA PRO A 39 17.25 30.55 -9.03
C PRO A 39 16.57 30.38 -10.39
N SER A 40 17.12 29.53 -11.27
CA SER A 40 16.57 29.23 -12.60
C SER A 40 15.67 27.99 -12.64
N THR A 41 15.53 27.27 -11.52
CA THR A 41 14.72 26.05 -11.43
C THR A 41 13.71 26.21 -10.30
N PRO A 42 12.48 26.66 -10.59
CA PRO A 42 11.44 26.71 -9.60
C PRO A 42 11.23 25.33 -8.98
N LEU A 43 11.07 25.28 -7.66
CA LEU A 43 10.85 24.04 -6.91
C LEU A 43 9.45 24.07 -6.29
N TYR A 44 8.80 22.91 -6.26
CA TYR A 44 7.58 22.66 -5.50
C TYR A 44 7.88 21.60 -4.43
N ILE A 45 7.96 22.00 -3.17
CA ILE A 45 8.60 21.24 -2.10
C ILE A 45 7.56 20.76 -1.09
N VAL A 46 7.44 19.44 -0.96
CA VAL A 46 6.44 18.75 -0.11
C VAL A 46 7.17 17.66 0.70
N PRO A 47 7.88 18.02 1.78
CA PRO A 47 8.66 17.07 2.56
C PRO A 47 7.79 16.30 3.56
N ASN A 48 8.22 15.10 3.97
CA ASN A 48 7.64 14.38 5.10
C ASN A 48 8.07 15.05 6.40
N TRP A 49 7.34 16.10 6.78
CA TRP A 49 7.53 16.85 8.02
C TRP A 49 6.30 16.72 8.90
N GLN A 50 6.47 16.87 10.22
CA GLN A 50 5.34 16.77 11.13
C GLN A 50 4.30 17.87 10.90
N PRO A 51 3.00 17.61 11.14
CA PRO A 51 1.93 18.57 10.96
C PRO A 51 1.90 19.57 12.13
N SER A 52 2.85 20.50 12.15
CA SER A 52 2.89 21.62 13.09
C SER A 52 2.59 22.93 12.38
N SER A 53 2.09 23.93 13.13
CA SER A 53 1.83 25.27 12.57
C SER A 53 3.12 25.90 12.00
N ASP A 54 4.26 25.69 12.66
CA ASP A 54 5.54 26.24 12.21
C ASP A 54 6.00 25.59 10.89
N ASN A 55 5.89 24.27 10.78
CA ASN A 55 6.20 23.55 9.54
C ASN A 55 5.25 23.97 8.41
N ALA A 56 3.94 24.06 8.68
CA ALA A 56 2.96 24.48 7.69
C ALA A 56 3.19 25.92 7.21
N ARG A 57 3.61 26.84 8.09
CA ARG A 57 3.88 28.24 7.75
C ARG A 57 5.29 28.51 7.20
N ASN A 58 6.18 27.53 7.21
CA ASN A 58 7.56 27.69 6.75
C ASN A 58 7.61 28.14 5.27
N ALA A 59 8.21 29.29 4.98
CA ALA A 59 8.20 29.88 3.63
C ALA A 59 8.96 29.04 2.58
N GLY A 60 9.81 28.10 2.99
CA GLY A 60 10.59 27.25 2.11
C GLY A 60 9.78 26.12 1.45
N VAL A 61 8.64 25.73 2.00
CA VAL A 61 7.85 24.56 1.55
C VAL A 61 6.48 24.96 0.99
N ASP A 62 5.98 24.20 0.02
CA ASP A 62 4.67 24.42 -0.63
C ASP A 62 3.57 23.48 -0.10
N GLY A 63 3.97 22.50 0.69
CA GLY A 63 3.10 21.51 1.27
C GLY A 63 3.83 20.64 2.26
N LEU A 64 3.13 19.68 2.85
CA LEU A 64 3.72 18.63 3.67
C LEU A 64 3.17 17.27 3.23
N PHE A 65 4.00 16.26 3.42
CA PHE A 65 3.71 14.85 3.18
C PHE A 65 3.68 14.10 4.51
N SER A 66 2.91 13.01 4.59
CA SER A 66 2.89 12.11 5.74
C SER A 66 3.41 10.74 5.34
N TRP A 67 4.32 10.15 6.10
CA TRP A 67 4.70 8.73 5.96
C TRP A 67 3.81 7.77 6.77
N TYR A 68 2.81 8.29 7.50
CA TYR A 68 1.93 7.46 8.31
C TYR A 68 0.91 6.74 7.43
N ALA A 69 1.29 5.59 6.86
CA ALA A 69 0.50 4.83 5.89
C ALA A 69 -0.18 3.57 6.48
N TRP A 70 0.21 3.17 7.70
CA TRP A 70 -0.24 1.93 8.34
C TRP A 70 -0.68 2.19 9.79
N PRO A 71 -1.62 1.38 10.32
CA PRO A 71 -2.03 1.49 11.72
C PRO A 71 -0.87 1.06 12.63
N SER A 72 -0.32 2.02 13.37
CA SER A 72 0.76 1.80 14.33
C SER A 72 0.65 2.75 15.52
N VAL A 73 1.43 2.47 16.58
CA VAL A 73 1.73 3.41 17.69
C VAL A 73 3.20 3.25 17.99
N ASP A 74 3.96 4.35 17.98
CA ASP A 74 5.42 4.33 18.19
C ASP A 74 6.17 3.31 17.31
N ASN A 75 5.74 3.18 16.05
CA ASN A 75 6.21 2.18 15.08
C ASN A 75 5.95 0.71 15.48
N GLY A 76 5.07 0.48 16.45
CA GLY A 76 4.64 -0.82 16.93
C GLY A 76 3.29 -1.29 16.35
N PRO A 77 3.07 -2.61 16.21
CA PRO A 77 1.79 -3.17 15.77
C PRO A 77 0.64 -2.85 16.73
N VAL A 78 -0.55 -2.61 16.16
CA VAL A 78 -1.78 -2.38 16.92
C VAL A 78 -2.96 -3.08 16.26
N ASP A 79 -3.86 -3.65 17.07
CA ASP A 79 -5.07 -4.31 16.58
C ASP A 79 -6.19 -3.29 16.28
N ARG A 80 -5.93 -2.39 15.33
CA ARG A 80 -6.91 -1.42 14.84
C ARG A 80 -6.71 -1.15 13.36
N LYS A 81 -7.78 -0.71 12.71
CA LYS A 81 -7.73 -0.23 11.32
C LYS A 81 -7.08 1.15 11.26
N MET A 82 -6.58 1.51 10.08
CA MET A 82 -6.08 2.85 9.81
C MET A 82 -7.22 3.87 9.90
N SER A 83 -7.00 5.00 10.59
CA SER A 83 -7.93 6.13 10.64
C SER A 83 -7.45 7.28 9.76
N THR A 84 -8.28 8.30 9.60
CA THR A 84 -7.94 9.55 8.90
C THR A 84 -7.49 10.66 9.84
N ASP A 85 -7.27 10.36 11.12
CA ASP A 85 -6.95 11.38 12.13
C ASP A 85 -5.65 12.12 11.78
N LYS A 86 -4.63 11.37 11.35
CA LYS A 86 -3.36 11.98 10.93
C LYS A 86 -3.54 12.84 9.68
N ASP A 87 -4.32 12.41 8.70
CA ASP A 87 -4.64 13.24 7.52
C ASP A 87 -5.29 14.56 7.94
N GLN A 88 -6.24 14.51 8.89
CA GLN A 88 -6.93 15.69 9.41
C GLN A 88 -5.99 16.62 10.17
N GLU A 89 -4.98 16.11 10.89
CA GLU A 89 -3.93 16.94 11.48
C GLU A 89 -3.16 17.72 10.40
N TYR A 90 -2.73 17.05 9.33
CA TYR A 90 -2.03 17.69 8.21
C TYR A 90 -2.91 18.73 7.53
N ILE A 91 -4.13 18.35 7.13
CA ILE A 91 -5.09 19.22 6.46
C ILE A 91 -5.37 20.45 7.33
N GLY A 92 -5.66 20.28 8.62
CA GLY A 92 -5.96 21.38 9.52
C GLY A 92 -4.83 22.42 9.64
N GLN A 93 -3.58 21.99 9.70
CA GLN A 93 -2.43 22.91 9.72
C GLN A 93 -2.21 23.59 8.36
N LEU A 94 -2.41 22.87 7.26
CA LEU A 94 -2.12 23.32 5.90
C LEU A 94 -3.20 24.25 5.33
N SER A 95 -4.48 24.06 5.70
CA SER A 95 -5.58 24.95 5.31
C SER A 95 -5.30 26.39 5.74
N GLY A 96 -4.82 26.59 6.97
CA GLY A 96 -4.48 27.92 7.49
C GLY A 96 -3.31 28.59 6.77
N ALA A 97 -2.48 27.83 6.05
CA ALA A 97 -1.34 28.31 5.29
C ALA A 97 -1.59 28.32 3.76
N GLY A 98 -2.72 27.79 3.28
CA GLY A 98 -3.02 27.65 1.85
C GLY A 98 -2.07 26.71 1.11
N LYS A 99 -1.62 25.62 1.76
CA LYS A 99 -0.58 24.72 1.23
C LYS A 99 -1.10 23.32 0.96
N ALA A 100 -0.35 22.57 0.15
CA ALA A 100 -0.74 21.23 -0.26
C ALA A 100 -0.47 20.18 0.81
N TYR A 101 -1.37 19.22 0.92
CA TYR A 101 -1.17 17.95 1.58
C TYR A 101 -0.92 16.85 0.54
N MET A 102 0.09 16.03 0.79
CA MET A 102 0.29 14.76 0.10
C MET A 102 -0.01 13.60 1.05
N ALA A 103 -1.07 12.84 0.75
CA ALA A 103 -1.46 11.71 1.59
C ALA A 103 -0.72 10.41 1.21
N PRO A 104 -0.33 9.59 2.19
CA PRO A 104 0.26 8.28 1.95
C PRO A 104 -0.83 7.25 1.61
N VAL A 105 -0.50 6.33 0.71
CA VAL A 105 -1.30 5.15 0.40
C VAL A 105 -0.35 3.95 0.32
N SER A 106 -0.61 2.89 1.09
CA SER A 106 0.22 1.68 1.08
C SER A 106 -0.63 0.43 1.29
N PRO A 107 -0.32 -0.71 0.64
CA PRO A 107 -1.18 -1.89 0.70
C PRO A 107 -0.93 -2.81 1.90
N TRP A 108 0.33 -3.04 2.24
CA TRP A 108 0.78 -4.08 3.15
C TRP A 108 1.95 -3.58 3.99
N PHE A 109 2.29 -4.26 5.09
CA PHE A 109 3.56 -4.04 5.80
C PHE A 109 3.94 -5.29 6.55
N PHE A 110 5.12 -5.83 6.23
CA PHE A 110 5.76 -6.91 6.96
C PHE A 110 7.27 -6.85 6.71
N THR A 111 8.04 -6.92 7.78
CA THR A 111 9.50 -6.95 7.70
C THR A 111 10.06 -8.03 8.60
N HIS A 112 11.14 -8.68 8.13
CA HIS A 112 11.64 -9.92 8.72
C HIS A 112 13.16 -10.03 8.61
N PHE A 113 13.85 -8.92 8.82
CA PHE A 113 15.30 -8.85 8.91
C PHE A 113 15.79 -9.41 10.25
N GLY A 114 16.56 -10.48 10.21
CA GLY A 114 17.14 -11.14 11.36
C GLY A 114 18.56 -10.67 11.67
N LYS A 115 19.40 -11.60 12.14
CA LYS A 115 20.80 -11.35 12.55
C LYS A 115 21.76 -11.21 11.36
N GLU A 116 21.29 -11.51 10.15
CA GLU A 116 22.03 -11.40 8.91
C GLU A 116 22.29 -9.94 8.49
N VAL A 117 21.55 -8.97 9.06
CA VAL A 117 21.78 -7.53 8.88
C VAL A 117 22.03 -6.81 10.21
N SER A 118 22.62 -5.62 10.15
CA SER A 118 22.92 -4.79 11.34
C SER A 118 21.72 -4.02 11.91
N TYR A 119 20.56 -4.08 11.23
CA TYR A 119 19.34 -3.34 11.53
C TYR A 119 18.15 -4.30 11.63
N SER A 120 18.20 -5.28 12.53
CA SER A 120 17.15 -6.30 12.64
C SER A 120 15.75 -5.70 12.83
N LYS A 121 14.76 -6.24 12.11
CA LYS A 121 13.36 -5.83 12.12
C LYS A 121 12.46 -7.06 11.99
N ASN A 122 11.53 -7.26 12.92
CA ASN A 122 10.63 -8.42 12.90
C ASN A 122 9.22 -8.07 13.37
N TRP A 123 8.41 -7.46 12.51
CA TRP A 123 7.02 -7.07 12.83
C TRP A 123 6.14 -6.92 11.57
N LEU A 124 4.83 -6.84 11.78
CA LEU A 124 3.85 -6.45 10.76
C LEU A 124 2.84 -5.44 11.31
N PHE A 125 2.20 -4.69 10.40
CA PHE A 125 1.03 -3.86 10.72
C PHE A 125 -0.24 -4.50 10.16
N LYS A 126 -1.39 -4.18 10.78
CA LYS A 126 -2.69 -4.72 10.39
C LYS A 126 -3.12 -4.21 9.02
N SER A 127 -2.70 -4.93 7.97
CA SER A 127 -2.84 -4.49 6.57
C SER A 127 -3.85 -5.29 5.75
N GLU A 128 -4.49 -6.30 6.36
CA GLU A 128 -5.40 -7.27 5.73
C GLU A 128 -6.42 -6.66 4.75
N THR A 129 -7.06 -5.56 5.13
CA THR A 129 -8.04 -4.82 4.32
C THR A 129 -7.61 -3.38 4.02
N LEU A 130 -6.37 -3.00 4.38
CA LEU A 130 -5.88 -1.63 4.37
C LEU A 130 -5.95 -1.00 2.98
N TRP A 131 -5.55 -1.72 1.94
CA TRP A 131 -5.54 -1.19 0.57
C TRP A 131 -6.94 -0.70 0.14
N TYR A 132 -7.99 -1.48 0.41
CA TYR A 132 -9.36 -1.08 0.11
C TYR A 132 -9.82 0.08 0.99
N GLU A 133 -9.67 -0.05 2.31
CA GLU A 133 -10.14 0.96 3.26
C GLU A 133 -9.47 2.31 3.03
N ARG A 134 -8.16 2.31 2.76
CA ARG A 134 -7.39 3.53 2.53
C ARG A 134 -7.83 4.23 1.25
N TRP A 135 -8.06 3.50 0.17
CA TRP A 135 -8.54 4.09 -1.08
C TRP A 135 -9.95 4.71 -0.95
N GLU A 136 -10.85 4.08 -0.19
CA GLU A 136 -12.15 4.68 0.16
C GLU A 136 -11.98 5.96 1.00
N GLN A 137 -11.11 5.93 2.02
CA GLN A 137 -10.78 7.10 2.83
C GLN A 137 -10.21 8.26 2.01
N ILE A 138 -9.33 7.97 1.04
CA ILE A 138 -8.74 8.99 0.18
C ILE A 138 -9.79 9.72 -0.66
N LEU A 139 -10.74 9.01 -1.26
CA LEU A 139 -11.79 9.65 -2.05
C LEU A 139 -12.73 10.50 -1.16
N ASP A 140 -13.04 10.01 0.04
CA ASP A 140 -13.86 10.74 1.02
C ASP A 140 -13.14 11.99 1.59
N LEU A 141 -11.82 11.91 1.80
CA LEU A 141 -10.99 13.06 2.19
C LEU A 141 -10.89 14.08 1.05
N ALA A 142 -10.62 13.62 -0.18
CA ALA A 142 -10.43 14.47 -1.35
C ALA A 142 -11.70 15.28 -1.68
N ASP A 143 -12.88 14.70 -1.45
CA ASP A 143 -14.15 15.40 -1.62
C ASP A 143 -14.33 16.60 -0.68
N ARG A 144 -13.71 16.54 0.50
CA ARG A 144 -13.94 17.50 1.59
C ARG A 144 -12.73 18.40 1.89
N SER A 145 -11.59 18.12 1.28
CA SER A 145 -10.31 18.74 1.63
C SER A 145 -9.56 19.18 0.37
N PRO A 146 -9.70 20.44 -0.07
CA PRO A 146 -9.00 20.95 -1.24
C PRO A 146 -7.46 20.97 -1.11
N GLU A 147 -6.95 20.87 0.13
CA GLU A 147 -5.52 20.75 0.43
C GLU A 147 -4.96 19.39 0.00
N LEU A 148 -5.77 18.33 -0.01
CA LEU A 148 -5.34 17.00 -0.48
C LEU A 148 -5.18 17.03 -2.00
N ARG A 149 -3.97 17.38 -2.44
CA ARG A 149 -3.65 17.62 -3.86
C ARG A 149 -2.79 16.52 -4.47
N TYR A 150 -2.12 15.75 -3.64
CA TYR A 150 -1.19 14.71 -4.07
C TYR A 150 -1.38 13.45 -3.24
N LEU A 151 -1.02 12.31 -3.84
CA LEU A 151 -0.95 11.02 -3.17
C LEU A 151 0.44 10.45 -3.43
N GLU A 152 1.04 9.81 -2.42
CA GLU A 152 2.24 9.01 -2.60
C GLU A 152 1.90 7.54 -2.33
N ILE A 153 2.09 6.69 -3.34
CA ILE A 153 2.00 5.24 -3.16
C ILE A 153 3.33 4.76 -2.59
N ILE A 154 3.29 4.35 -1.33
CA ILE A 154 4.43 3.87 -0.55
C ILE A 154 4.35 2.33 -0.59
N THR A 155 5.13 1.63 -1.40
CA THR A 155 6.21 2.10 -2.29
C THR A 155 6.18 1.39 -3.63
N TRP A 156 6.99 1.86 -4.58
CA TRP A 156 7.25 1.11 -5.79
C TRP A 156 7.97 -0.22 -5.53
N ASN A 157 9.03 -0.24 -4.73
CA ASN A 157 9.96 -1.38 -4.67
C ASN A 157 10.67 -1.58 -3.31
N ASP A 158 10.08 -1.16 -2.19
CA ASP A 158 10.58 -1.55 -0.88
C ASP A 158 10.11 -2.98 -0.56
N TYR A 159 10.94 -3.94 -0.92
CA TYR A 159 10.70 -5.37 -0.73
C TYR A 159 10.96 -5.78 0.73
N GLY A 160 11.95 -5.19 1.40
CA GLY A 160 12.30 -5.46 2.79
C GLY A 160 11.20 -5.19 3.81
N GLU A 161 10.31 -4.23 3.53
CA GLU A 161 9.12 -3.93 4.35
C GLU A 161 7.80 -4.42 3.70
N SER A 162 7.90 -5.22 2.64
CA SER A 162 6.79 -5.90 1.95
C SER A 162 5.66 -4.99 1.48
N HIS A 163 5.92 -3.71 1.26
CA HIS A 163 4.91 -2.74 0.84
C HIS A 163 5.11 -2.22 -0.59
N TYR A 164 5.89 -2.95 -1.38
CA TYR A 164 6.05 -2.76 -2.81
C TYR A 164 4.73 -3.00 -3.56
N VAL A 165 4.48 -2.23 -4.61
CA VAL A 165 3.43 -2.50 -5.62
C VAL A 165 4.00 -2.71 -7.02
N GLY A 166 5.30 -2.45 -7.21
CA GLY A 166 6.00 -2.69 -8.44
C GLY A 166 6.35 -4.17 -8.62
N PRO A 167 6.56 -4.60 -9.88
CA PRO A 167 6.88 -6.00 -10.18
C PRO A 167 8.21 -6.42 -9.57
N SER A 168 8.29 -7.68 -9.15
CA SER A 168 9.50 -8.29 -8.63
C SER A 168 10.65 -8.20 -9.66
N ASN A 169 11.82 -7.74 -9.21
CA ASN A 169 13.10 -7.75 -9.94
C ASN A 169 13.30 -6.70 -11.07
N ASN A 170 12.70 -5.50 -10.96
CA ASN A 170 13.02 -4.36 -11.83
C ASN A 170 14.27 -3.58 -11.34
N GLY A 171 15.45 -4.22 -11.40
CA GLY A 171 16.74 -3.56 -11.14
C GLY A 171 17.04 -3.23 -9.69
N HIS A 172 16.37 -3.87 -8.74
CA HIS A 172 16.67 -3.78 -7.31
C HIS A 172 17.77 -4.79 -6.95
N SER A 173 18.82 -4.34 -6.25
CA SER A 173 19.77 -5.24 -5.60
C SER A 173 19.14 -5.80 -4.33
N ASP A 174 19.11 -7.12 -4.17
CA ASP A 174 18.59 -7.77 -2.96
C ASP A 174 19.23 -7.18 -1.69
N ASP A 175 18.41 -6.59 -0.84
CA ASP A 175 18.78 -5.99 0.45
C ASP A 175 18.75 -7.03 1.59
N GLY A 176 18.52 -8.30 1.25
CA GLY A 176 18.33 -9.42 2.16
C GLY A 176 16.87 -9.88 2.25
N SER A 177 15.94 -9.21 1.55
CA SER A 177 14.50 -9.54 1.61
C SER A 177 14.08 -10.75 0.79
N GLY A 178 14.90 -11.19 -0.17
CA GLY A 178 14.62 -12.32 -1.07
C GLY A 178 13.91 -13.52 -0.41
N PRO A 179 14.34 -14.00 0.78
CA PRO A 179 13.72 -15.13 1.47
C PRO A 179 12.21 -14.99 1.71
N TRP A 180 11.69 -13.79 2.01
CA TRP A 180 10.25 -13.55 2.22
C TRP A 180 9.53 -12.83 1.07
N THR A 181 10.24 -12.42 0.02
CA THR A 181 9.64 -11.71 -1.13
C THR A 181 9.63 -12.54 -2.41
N ASP A 182 10.58 -13.45 -2.59
CA ASP A 182 10.72 -14.21 -3.83
C ASP A 182 9.52 -15.13 -4.08
N GLY A 183 8.88 -14.95 -5.24
CA GLY A 183 7.69 -15.71 -5.64
C GLY A 183 6.37 -15.11 -5.17
N LEU A 184 6.39 -13.95 -4.51
CA LEU A 184 5.20 -13.24 -4.05
C LEU A 184 5.02 -11.93 -4.84
N SER A 185 4.07 -11.91 -5.77
CA SER A 185 3.77 -10.72 -6.58
C SER A 185 2.70 -9.84 -5.94
N HIS A 186 2.89 -8.52 -6.01
CA HIS A 186 1.94 -7.49 -5.62
C HIS A 186 1.28 -6.78 -6.82
N ASP A 187 1.52 -7.24 -8.05
CA ASP A 187 1.14 -6.54 -9.28
C ASP A 187 -0.37 -6.28 -9.40
N ALA A 188 -1.20 -7.20 -8.90
CA ALA A 188 -2.65 -7.04 -8.95
C ALA A 188 -3.15 -5.85 -8.11
N LEU A 189 -2.35 -5.38 -7.15
CA LEU A 189 -2.67 -4.19 -6.35
C LEU A 189 -2.59 -2.89 -7.16
N LEU A 190 -1.78 -2.85 -8.23
CA LEU A 190 -1.79 -1.75 -9.19
C LEU A 190 -3.12 -1.70 -9.93
N GLU A 191 -3.61 -2.87 -10.37
CA GLU A 191 -4.89 -2.98 -11.07
C GLU A 191 -6.06 -2.59 -10.16
N PHE A 192 -6.04 -3.01 -8.90
CA PHE A 192 -6.97 -2.54 -7.87
C PHE A 192 -7.02 -1.01 -7.80
N ALA A 193 -5.87 -0.34 -7.81
CA ALA A 193 -5.79 1.11 -7.60
C ALA A 193 -6.27 1.93 -8.80
N ARG A 194 -6.25 1.39 -10.03
CA ARG A 194 -6.55 2.17 -11.26
C ARG A 194 -7.91 2.90 -11.22
N PRO A 195 -9.04 2.26 -10.84
CA PRO A 195 -10.34 2.93 -10.72
C PRO A 195 -10.34 4.08 -9.69
N TYR A 196 -9.63 3.91 -8.58
CA TYR A 196 -9.52 4.91 -7.52
C TYR A 196 -8.61 6.08 -7.92
N ILE A 197 -7.46 5.81 -8.54
CA ILE A 197 -6.57 6.84 -9.08
C ILE A 197 -7.32 7.68 -10.13
N THR A 198 -8.11 7.02 -10.98
CA THR A 198 -8.93 7.71 -11.98
C THR A 198 -9.96 8.61 -11.29
N ALA A 199 -10.66 8.10 -10.27
CA ALA A 199 -11.63 8.88 -9.51
C ALA A 199 -10.99 10.09 -8.81
N PHE A 200 -9.85 9.90 -8.15
CA PHE A 200 -9.11 10.99 -7.49
C PHE A 200 -8.73 12.09 -8.49
N LYS A 201 -8.17 11.70 -9.64
CA LYS A 201 -7.73 12.65 -10.68
C LYS A 201 -8.87 13.42 -11.33
N THR A 202 -10.08 12.85 -11.37
CA THR A 202 -11.26 13.48 -11.98
C THR A 202 -12.19 14.14 -10.96
N GLY A 203 -11.87 14.07 -9.67
CA GLY A 203 -12.73 14.59 -8.60
C GLY A 203 -13.99 13.75 -8.35
N SER A 204 -14.03 12.49 -8.80
CA SER A 204 -15.13 11.58 -8.52
C SER A 204 -15.06 11.05 -7.08
N ARG A 205 -16.21 11.03 -6.40
CA ARG A 205 -16.37 10.46 -5.05
C ARG A 205 -16.37 8.93 -5.01
N ARG A 206 -16.45 8.29 -6.18
CA ARG A 206 -16.57 6.83 -6.32
C ARG A 206 -15.56 6.31 -7.35
N PRO A 207 -15.04 5.09 -7.19
CA PRO A 207 -14.16 4.47 -8.17
C PRO A 207 -14.81 4.40 -9.55
N VAL A 208 -14.05 4.70 -10.61
CA VAL A 208 -14.54 4.62 -11.99
C VAL A 208 -14.30 3.21 -12.52
N ILE A 209 -15.36 2.39 -12.52
CA ILE A 209 -15.29 0.99 -12.96
C ILE A 209 -15.63 0.92 -14.45
N ASP A 210 -14.63 0.63 -15.28
CA ASP A 210 -14.75 0.45 -16.72
C ASP A 210 -14.77 -1.04 -17.16
N ARG A 211 -14.40 -1.95 -16.25
CA ARG A 211 -14.41 -3.39 -16.48
C ARG A 211 -14.68 -4.17 -15.19
N ASP A 212 -15.37 -5.29 -15.36
CA ASP A 212 -15.55 -6.24 -14.27
C ASP A 212 -14.21 -6.98 -14.02
N MET A 213 -13.75 -7.07 -12.78
CA MET A 213 -12.51 -7.77 -12.41
C MET A 213 -12.52 -8.23 -10.96
N LEU A 214 -11.65 -9.19 -10.66
CA LEU A 214 -11.46 -9.73 -9.32
C LEU A 214 -9.98 -9.62 -8.94
N VAL A 215 -9.66 -8.91 -7.87
CA VAL A 215 -8.33 -8.88 -7.27
C VAL A 215 -8.38 -9.67 -5.97
N TYR A 216 -7.38 -10.50 -5.71
CA TYR A 216 -7.28 -11.29 -4.47
C TYR A 216 -5.88 -11.24 -3.90
N TRP A 217 -5.76 -11.43 -2.59
CA TRP A 217 -4.48 -11.62 -1.91
C TRP A 217 -4.62 -12.52 -0.69
N TYR A 218 -3.52 -13.20 -0.36
CA TYR A 218 -3.41 -14.08 0.80
C TYR A 218 -1.94 -14.35 1.15
N ARG A 219 -1.70 -14.85 2.36
CA ARG A 219 -0.36 -15.21 2.85
C ARG A 219 0.06 -16.59 2.33
N PRO A 220 1.37 -16.86 2.19
CA PRO A 220 1.87 -18.12 1.65
C PRO A 220 1.65 -19.33 2.57
N HIS A 221 1.38 -19.12 3.86
CA HIS A 221 1.12 -20.20 4.82
C HIS A 221 0.11 -19.78 5.89
N LEU A 222 -0.44 -20.75 6.61
CA LEU A 222 -1.30 -20.51 7.78
C LEU A 222 -0.50 -19.88 8.92
N LYS A 223 -1.08 -18.92 9.67
CA LYS A 223 -0.38 -18.24 10.78
C LYS A 223 0.06 -19.17 11.89
N GLY A 224 -0.67 -20.29 12.04
CA GLY A 224 -0.47 -21.28 13.08
C GLY A 224 0.76 -22.18 12.90
N VAL A 225 1.47 -22.12 11.75
CA VAL A 225 2.74 -22.83 11.59
C VAL A 225 3.68 -22.45 12.73
N SER A 226 4.33 -23.43 13.37
CA SER A 226 5.07 -23.25 14.62
C SER A 226 6.45 -23.88 14.67
N SER A 227 6.91 -24.46 13.57
CA SER A 227 8.14 -25.23 13.51
C SER A 227 9.18 -24.54 12.62
N CYS A 228 9.23 -23.20 12.65
CA CYS A 228 10.18 -22.43 11.85
C CYS A 228 11.35 -21.90 12.68
N ASP A 229 11.26 -21.85 14.02
CA ASP A 229 12.26 -21.19 14.89
C ASP A 229 13.71 -21.60 14.56
N ASP A 230 13.98 -22.88 14.28
CA ASP A 230 15.33 -23.38 13.96
C ASP A 230 15.82 -23.01 12.54
N THR A 231 14.91 -22.76 11.62
CA THR A 231 15.21 -22.43 10.21
C THR A 231 14.98 -20.97 9.84
N ASP A 232 14.34 -20.22 10.74
CA ASP A 232 13.94 -18.83 10.59
C ASP A 232 15.11 -17.89 10.92
N ASN A 233 15.34 -16.89 10.07
CA ASN A 233 16.45 -15.95 10.24
C ASN A 233 16.28 -15.04 11.48
N CYS A 234 15.04 -14.77 11.87
CA CYS A 234 14.70 -14.06 13.10
C CYS A 234 14.59 -15.01 14.30
N GLY A 235 14.32 -16.29 14.07
CA GLY A 235 14.17 -17.35 15.07
C GLY A 235 12.90 -17.24 15.92
N ALA A 236 11.94 -16.41 15.49
CA ALA A 236 10.68 -16.17 16.16
C ALA A 236 9.67 -15.51 15.24
N ARG A 237 8.37 -15.71 15.51
CA ARG A 237 7.30 -14.99 14.81
C ARG A 237 7.43 -13.47 14.95
N PRO A 238 7.05 -12.71 13.91
CA PRO A 238 7.06 -11.24 13.96
C PRO A 238 6.10 -10.69 15.02
N ALA A 239 6.43 -9.57 15.64
CA ALA A 239 5.46 -8.83 16.45
C ALA A 239 4.22 -8.48 15.60
N GLY A 240 3.02 -8.67 16.15
CA GLY A 240 1.76 -8.48 15.42
C GLY A 240 1.28 -9.71 14.62
N TRP A 241 1.94 -10.87 14.73
CA TRP A 241 1.46 -12.10 14.06
C TRP A 241 0.07 -12.56 14.51
N ASP A 242 -0.31 -12.20 15.74
CA ASP A 242 -1.51 -12.63 16.44
C ASP A 242 -2.74 -11.78 16.08
N ILE A 243 -2.55 -10.51 15.68
CA ILE A 243 -3.62 -9.57 15.31
C ILE A 243 -4.18 -9.78 13.89
N VAL A 244 -3.59 -10.70 13.13
CA VAL A 244 -4.05 -11.09 11.78
C VAL A 244 -4.75 -12.44 11.78
N SER A 245 -5.50 -12.71 10.72
CA SER A 245 -6.38 -13.86 10.54
C SER A 245 -5.94 -14.74 9.37
N ASP A 246 -6.26 -16.04 9.44
CA ASP A 246 -6.10 -16.94 8.31
C ASP A 246 -7.24 -16.70 7.33
N SER A 247 -7.04 -15.75 6.42
CA SER A 247 -8.06 -15.32 5.47
C SER A 247 -7.53 -15.07 4.07
N VAL A 248 -8.39 -15.36 3.10
CA VAL A 248 -8.25 -14.98 1.71
C VAL A 248 -9.09 -13.74 1.47
N PHE A 249 -8.45 -12.69 0.97
CA PHE A 249 -9.05 -11.39 0.73
C PHE A 249 -9.37 -11.24 -0.75
N VAL A 250 -10.57 -10.75 -1.06
CA VAL A 250 -11.04 -10.59 -2.44
C VAL A 250 -11.78 -9.28 -2.61
N ALA A 251 -11.36 -8.49 -3.59
CA ALA A 251 -12.03 -7.29 -4.03
C ALA A 251 -12.60 -7.51 -5.44
N SER A 252 -13.92 -7.45 -5.58
CA SER A 252 -14.58 -7.46 -6.88
C SER A 252 -14.91 -6.05 -7.33
N PHE A 253 -14.62 -5.75 -8.58
CA PHE A 253 -15.06 -4.55 -9.28
C PHE A 253 -16.11 -5.00 -10.29
N SER A 254 -17.34 -4.52 -10.18
CA SER A 254 -18.39 -4.88 -11.13
C SER A 254 -19.27 -3.70 -11.49
N SER A 255 -19.59 -3.60 -12.78
CA SER A 255 -20.55 -2.62 -13.30
C SER A 255 -22.01 -2.95 -12.96
N SER A 256 -22.34 -4.24 -12.77
CA SER A 256 -23.71 -4.72 -12.65
C SER A 256 -23.98 -5.59 -11.42
N GLY A 257 -22.96 -5.94 -10.65
CA GLY A 257 -23.04 -6.93 -9.59
C GLY A 257 -23.02 -8.36 -10.11
N GLY A 258 -23.26 -9.32 -9.23
CA GLY A 258 -23.14 -10.75 -9.55
C GLY A 258 -22.77 -11.59 -8.34
N SER A 259 -21.83 -12.52 -8.52
CA SER A 259 -21.32 -13.38 -7.45
C SER A 259 -19.83 -13.67 -7.59
N VAL A 260 -19.20 -13.88 -6.45
CA VAL A 260 -17.82 -14.37 -6.32
C VAL A 260 -17.85 -15.70 -5.59
N THR A 261 -17.12 -16.67 -6.11
CA THR A 261 -16.96 -17.98 -5.46
C THR A 261 -15.48 -18.24 -5.19
N VAL A 262 -15.17 -18.67 -3.98
CA VAL A 262 -13.81 -19.00 -3.53
C VAL A 262 -13.79 -20.41 -2.96
N LYS A 263 -12.79 -21.19 -3.37
CA LYS A 263 -12.40 -22.45 -2.74
C LYS A 263 -10.96 -22.32 -2.26
N SER A 264 -10.79 -22.31 -0.94
CA SER A 264 -9.48 -22.10 -0.30
C SER A 264 -8.93 -23.42 0.26
N GLY A 265 -8.01 -24.04 -0.48
CA GLY A 265 -7.32 -25.25 -0.05
C GLY A 265 -8.28 -26.37 0.38
N ASN A 266 -8.14 -26.80 1.63
CA ASN A 266 -8.98 -27.82 2.25
C ASN A 266 -10.34 -27.33 2.77
N LYS A 267 -10.70 -26.06 2.58
CA LYS A 267 -12.02 -25.51 2.94
C LYS A 267 -13.06 -25.82 1.86
N GLY A 268 -14.32 -25.78 2.27
CA GLY A 268 -15.45 -25.87 1.34
C GLY A 268 -15.52 -24.65 0.42
N GLU A 269 -16.16 -24.82 -0.74
CA GLU A 269 -16.44 -23.73 -1.66
C GLU A 269 -17.51 -22.78 -1.07
N VAL A 270 -17.28 -21.47 -1.18
CA VAL A 270 -18.19 -20.44 -0.66
C VAL A 270 -18.48 -19.41 -1.75
N THR A 271 -19.77 -19.17 -2.00
CA THR A 271 -20.24 -18.14 -2.93
C THR A 271 -20.85 -16.96 -2.15
N LYS A 272 -20.49 -15.74 -2.52
CA LYS A 272 -21.08 -14.49 -2.01
C LYS A 272 -21.63 -13.66 -3.16
N SER A 273 -22.80 -13.05 -2.97
CA SER A 273 -23.35 -12.05 -3.89
C SER A 273 -22.59 -10.73 -3.78
N ILE A 274 -22.42 -10.03 -4.89
CA ILE A 274 -21.77 -8.71 -4.97
C ILE A 274 -22.71 -7.71 -5.67
N GLY A 275 -22.66 -6.45 -5.23
CA GLY A 275 -23.34 -5.35 -5.91
C GLY A 275 -22.49 -4.73 -7.02
N ALA A 276 -23.07 -3.79 -7.76
CA ALA A 276 -22.27 -2.88 -8.59
C ALA A 276 -21.35 -2.02 -7.69
N GLY A 277 -20.17 -1.66 -8.20
CA GLY A 277 -19.13 -0.99 -7.42
C GLY A 277 -17.99 -1.93 -7.02
N VAL A 278 -17.22 -1.50 -6.02
CA VAL A 278 -16.15 -2.28 -5.41
C VAL A 278 -16.71 -2.96 -4.16
N ASN A 279 -16.58 -4.28 -4.06
CA ASN A 279 -17.02 -5.05 -2.90
C ASN A 279 -15.81 -5.79 -2.32
N MET A 280 -15.51 -5.53 -1.05
CA MET A 280 -14.45 -6.22 -0.31
C MET A 280 -15.02 -7.40 0.46
N MET A 281 -14.41 -8.57 0.32
CA MET A 281 -14.86 -9.82 0.93
C MET A 281 -13.68 -10.56 1.55
N GLN A 282 -13.99 -11.29 2.62
CA GLN A 282 -13.06 -12.16 3.34
C GLN A 282 -13.61 -13.59 3.35
N PHE A 283 -12.73 -14.56 3.14
CA PHE A 283 -13.02 -15.99 3.15
C PHE A 283 -12.03 -16.70 4.05
N ASP A 284 -12.46 -17.80 4.70
CA ASP A 284 -11.58 -18.63 5.52
C ASP A 284 -10.43 -19.19 4.67
N MET A 285 -9.20 -19.05 5.14
CA MET A 285 -8.02 -19.60 4.47
C MET A 285 -7.79 -21.05 4.89
N GLY A 286 -7.56 -21.91 3.90
CA GLY A 286 -7.15 -23.30 4.06
C GLY A 286 -5.85 -23.59 3.33
N ALA A 287 -5.08 -24.55 3.84
CA ALA A 287 -3.88 -25.03 3.18
C ALA A 287 -4.24 -25.76 1.87
N GLY A 288 -3.50 -25.49 0.80
CA GLY A 288 -3.72 -26.00 -0.54
C GLY A 288 -3.92 -24.88 -1.59
N GLU A 289 -4.37 -25.28 -2.78
CA GLU A 289 -4.64 -24.38 -3.89
C GLU A 289 -5.76 -23.38 -3.58
N GLN A 290 -5.62 -22.14 -4.06
CA GLN A 290 -6.62 -21.09 -3.90
C GLN A 290 -7.31 -20.86 -5.24
N VAL A 291 -8.61 -21.15 -5.34
CA VAL A 291 -9.39 -21.05 -6.58
C VAL A 291 -10.47 -19.99 -6.44
N PHE A 292 -10.61 -19.17 -7.47
CA PHE A 292 -11.47 -18.00 -7.49
C PHE A 292 -12.33 -18.01 -8.75
N SER A 293 -13.55 -17.48 -8.65
CA SER A 293 -14.35 -17.13 -9.81
C SER A 293 -15.19 -15.88 -9.58
N LEU A 294 -15.41 -15.14 -10.67
CA LEU A 294 -16.32 -14.01 -10.78
C LEU A 294 -17.38 -14.35 -11.83
N SER A 295 -18.65 -14.19 -11.49
CA SER A 295 -19.76 -14.31 -12.41
C SER A 295 -20.68 -13.09 -12.28
N SER A 296 -20.68 -12.24 -13.29
CA SER A 296 -21.56 -11.08 -13.48
C SER A 296 -22.32 -11.21 -14.80
N SER A 297 -23.16 -10.21 -15.13
CA SER A 297 -23.86 -10.18 -16.42
C SER A 297 -22.91 -9.97 -17.61
N THR A 298 -21.75 -9.36 -17.37
CA THR A 298 -20.78 -8.98 -18.41
C THR A 298 -19.55 -9.90 -18.42
N LYS A 299 -19.36 -10.72 -17.38
CA LYS A 299 -18.14 -11.51 -17.20
C LYS A 299 -18.36 -12.81 -16.47
N LYS A 300 -17.72 -13.87 -16.95
CA LYS A 300 -17.57 -15.14 -16.23
C LYS A 300 -16.13 -15.61 -16.36
N VAL A 301 -15.38 -15.57 -15.27
CA VAL A 301 -13.96 -15.95 -15.24
C VAL A 301 -13.67 -16.76 -13.99
N SER A 302 -12.76 -17.72 -14.10
CA SER A 302 -12.22 -18.49 -12.99
C SER A 302 -10.70 -18.64 -13.15
N GLY A 303 -10.01 -18.79 -12.03
CA GLY A 303 -8.57 -19.08 -12.03
C GLY A 303 -8.07 -19.45 -10.64
N SER A 304 -6.84 -19.92 -10.60
CA SER A 304 -6.14 -20.24 -9.36
C SER A 304 -5.09 -19.17 -9.04
N GLY A 305 -4.80 -18.98 -7.76
CA GLY A 305 -3.64 -18.18 -7.36
C GLY A 305 -2.32 -18.86 -7.69
N SER A 306 -1.23 -18.07 -7.75
CA SER A 306 0.07 -18.55 -8.23
C SER A 306 0.81 -19.45 -7.25
N SER A 307 0.36 -19.54 -6.00
CA SER A 307 0.95 -20.41 -4.98
C SER A 307 -0.12 -21.07 -4.10
N ALA A 308 0.15 -22.29 -3.65
CA ALA A 308 -0.68 -22.92 -2.63
C ALA A 308 -0.35 -22.34 -1.25
N VAL A 309 -1.36 -22.24 -0.39
CA VAL A 309 -1.16 -21.93 1.03
C VAL A 309 -0.57 -23.16 1.71
N LEU A 310 0.55 -22.99 2.40
CA LEU A 310 1.23 -24.07 3.11
C LEU A 310 0.68 -24.25 4.54
N ASN A 311 0.78 -25.48 5.04
CA ASN A 311 0.70 -25.79 6.47
C ASN A 311 2.10 -26.00 7.10
N SER A 312 3.14 -25.51 6.42
CA SER A 312 4.55 -25.55 6.82
C SER A 312 5.20 -24.19 6.58
N CYS A 313 6.43 -24.02 7.06
CA CYS A 313 7.19 -22.79 6.90
C CYS A 313 7.42 -22.45 5.42
N TRP A 314 7.29 -21.18 5.06
CA TRP A 314 7.62 -20.71 3.72
C TRP A 314 9.13 -20.56 3.61
N LYS A 315 9.79 -21.47 2.88
CA LYS A 315 11.26 -21.47 2.74
C LYS A 315 12.00 -21.44 4.09
N GLY A 316 11.42 -22.07 5.11
CA GLY A 316 11.97 -22.08 6.47
C GLY A 316 11.58 -20.89 7.35
N LEU A 317 10.77 -19.93 6.86
CA LEU A 317 10.43 -18.70 7.57
C LEU A 317 8.96 -18.60 8.00
N TYR A 318 8.73 -17.77 9.02
CA TYR A 318 7.45 -17.15 9.34
C TYR A 318 7.16 -15.98 8.40
N ASN A 319 6.71 -16.28 7.18
CA ASN A 319 6.45 -15.27 6.16
C ASN A 319 5.01 -14.69 6.22
N PHE A 320 4.91 -13.43 6.65
CA PHE A 320 3.66 -12.66 6.71
C PHE A 320 3.53 -11.65 5.55
N ASN A 321 4.35 -11.75 4.51
CA ASN A 321 4.11 -11.11 3.22
C ASN A 321 2.91 -11.76 2.51
N THR A 322 2.45 -11.19 1.40
CA THR A 322 1.31 -11.68 0.64
C THR A 322 1.66 -11.91 -0.81
N GLN A 323 0.90 -12.78 -1.47
CA GLN A 323 0.81 -12.78 -2.91
C GLN A 323 -0.55 -12.28 -3.34
N SER A 324 -0.58 -11.53 -4.43
CA SER A 324 -1.77 -10.99 -5.05
C SER A 324 -1.97 -11.57 -6.45
N GLY A 325 -3.22 -11.61 -6.89
CA GLY A 325 -3.55 -12.03 -8.25
C GLY A 325 -4.83 -11.37 -8.75
N LEU A 326 -5.04 -11.50 -10.05
CA LEU A 326 -6.07 -10.81 -10.80
C LEU A 326 -6.80 -11.79 -11.73
N LEU A 327 -8.12 -11.68 -11.80
CA LEU A 327 -8.93 -12.29 -12.87
C LEU A 327 -9.56 -11.18 -13.73
N LEU A 328 -9.24 -11.23 -15.03
CA LEU A 328 -9.75 -10.35 -16.11
C LEU A 328 -10.49 -11.14 -17.18
#